data_AF-A0A251VLS5-F1
#
_entry.id   AF-A0A251VLS5-F1
#
_cell.length_a   1.000
_cell.length_b   1.000
_cell.length_c   1.000
_cell.angle_alpha   90.00
_cell.angle_beta   90.00
_cell.angle_gamma   90.00
#
_symmetry.space_group_name_H-M   'P 1'
#
loop_
_entity.id
_entity.type
_entity.pdbx_description
1 polymer ?
#
loop_
_entity_poly.entity_id
_entity_poly.type
_entity_poly.pdbx_seq_one_letter_code
_entity_poly.pdbx_strand_id
1 'polypeptide(L)' 'MLELFFAVAFSAVPLTLYIPPVRSLSLFAGSFQQLLRHITVYVLHICPRLRLAFSRIFTPILRSQFRAR' A
#
# COMPACT_ATOMS: atom_id res chain seq x y z
N MET A 1 16.29 -9.86 -0.05
CA MET A 1 15.25 -8.98 0.53
C MET A 1 15.47 -7.51 0.11
N LEU A 2 16.65 -6.92 0.32
CA LEU A 2 16.95 -5.53 -0.10
C LEU A 2 16.93 -5.31 -1.62
N GLU A 3 17.32 -6.32 -2.41
CA GLU A 3 17.29 -6.30 -3.88
C GLU A 3 15.92 -5.89 -4.45
N LEU A 4 14.84 -6.46 -3.92
CA LEU A 4 13.47 -6.15 -4.35
C LEU A 4 13.07 -4.73 -3.96
N PHE A 5 13.53 -4.25 -2.81
CA PHE A 5 13.27 -2.89 -2.35
C PHE A 5 13.95 -1.87 -3.26
N PHE A 6 15.21 -2.10 -3.63
CA PHE A 6 15.92 -1.28 -4.60
C PHE A 6 15.27 -1.37 -5.99
N ALA A 7 14.91 -2.55 -6.47
CA ALA A 7 14.24 -2.71 -7.77
C ALA A 7 12.91 -1.93 -7.84
N VAL A 8 12.09 -1.96 -6.78
CA VAL A 8 10.86 -1.17 -6.69
C VAL A 8 11.15 0.32 -6.64
N ALA A 9 12.14 0.74 -5.84
CA ALA A 9 12.51 2.15 -5.73
C ALA A 9 13.05 2.70 -7.06
N PHE A 10 13.97 2.00 -7.72
CA PHE A 10 14.54 2.39 -9.02
C PHE A 10 13.51 2.35 -10.15
N SER A 11 12.50 1.48 -10.08
CA SER A 11 11.37 1.48 -11.02
C SER A 11 10.40 2.64 -10.77
N ALA A 12 10.21 3.04 -9.51
CA ALA A 12 9.34 4.16 -9.15
C ALA A 12 9.98 5.54 -9.37
N VAL A 13 11.31 5.67 -9.38
CA VAL A 13 12.03 6.94 -9.63
C VAL A 13 11.70 7.59 -11.00
N PRO A 14 11.72 6.89 -12.14
CA PRO A 14 11.27 7.48 -13.40
C PRO A 14 9.77 7.76 -13.39
N LEU A 15 8.98 6.99 -12.65
CA LEU A 15 7.55 7.24 -12.47
C LEU A 15 7.29 8.54 -11.70
N THR A 16 8.12 8.87 -10.69
CA THR A 16 8.00 10.12 -9.94
C THR A 16 8.52 11.34 -10.72
N LEU A 17 9.50 11.15 -11.60
CA LEU A 17 9.93 12.18 -12.56
C LEU A 17 8.94 12.37 -13.73
N TYR A 18 8.13 11.37 -14.05
CA TYR A 18 7.06 11.46 -15.06
C TYR A 18 5.79 12.14 -14.53
N ILE A 19 5.63 12.23 -13.21
CA ILE A 19 4.54 12.97 -12.59
C ILE A 19 4.77 14.46 -12.86
N PRO A 20 3.85 15.15 -13.56
CA PRO A 20 4.04 16.56 -13.85
C PRO A 20 4.03 17.36 -12.54
N PRO A 21 4.66 18.55 -12.51
CA PRO A 21 4.88 19.33 -11.28
C PRO A 21 3.58 19.59 -10.51
N VAL A 22 3.69 19.89 -9.21
CA VAL A 22 2.66 20.02 -8.15
C VAL A 22 1.24 20.48 -8.60
N ARG A 23 1.12 21.29 -9.66
CA ARG A 23 -0.15 21.68 -10.30
C ARG A 23 -0.95 20.55 -10.94
N SER A 24 -0.33 19.55 -11.57
CA SER A 24 -1.07 18.37 -12.06
C SER A 24 -1.30 17.37 -10.94
N LEU A 25 -0.44 17.36 -9.92
CA LEU A 25 -0.66 16.58 -8.71
C LEU A 25 -1.90 17.02 -7.94
N SER A 26 -2.33 18.29 -8.00
CA SER A 26 -3.61 18.70 -7.38
C SER A 26 -4.83 18.15 -8.13
N LEU A 27 -4.82 18.16 -9.47
CA LEU A 27 -5.87 17.55 -10.30
C LEU A 27 -5.85 16.02 -10.20
N PHE A 28 -4.65 15.43 -10.18
CA PHE A 28 -4.43 14.01 -9.97
C PHE A 28 -4.86 13.62 -8.57
N ALA A 29 -4.46 14.33 -7.52
CA ALA A 29 -4.87 14.09 -6.14
C ALA A 29 -6.38 14.24 -5.97
N GLY A 30 -7.04 15.17 -6.65
CA GLY A 30 -8.50 15.25 -6.70
C GLY A 30 -9.14 13.99 -7.28
N SER A 31 -8.63 13.53 -8.43
CA SER A 31 -9.08 12.29 -9.09
C SER A 31 -8.78 11.04 -8.25
N PHE A 32 -7.59 11.00 -7.64
CA PHE A 32 -7.12 9.92 -6.80
C PHE A 32 -7.86 9.90 -5.47
N GLN A 33 -8.21 11.04 -4.90
CA GLN A 33 -9.05 11.13 -3.71
C GLN A 33 -10.47 10.62 -3.99
N GLN A 34 -11.02 10.88 -5.19
CA GLN A 34 -12.32 10.34 -5.58
C GLN A 34 -12.26 8.82 -5.80
N LEU A 35 -11.20 8.35 -6.46
CA LEU A 35 -10.93 6.92 -6.63
C LEU A 35 -10.71 6.24 -5.27
N LEU A 36 -9.88 6.82 -4.41
CA LEU A 36 -9.64 6.35 -3.05
C LEU A 36 -10.92 6.39 -2.23
N ARG A 37 -11.78 7.40 -2.36
CA ARG A 37 -13.07 7.41 -1.64
C ARG A 37 -13.95 6.24 -2.06
N HIS A 38 -13.99 5.92 -3.35
CA HIS A 38 -14.73 4.77 -3.87
C HIS A 38 -14.12 3.44 -3.39
N ILE A 39 -12.79 3.33 -3.47
CA ILE A 39 -12.04 2.17 -2.98
C ILE A 39 -12.18 2.04 -1.46
N THR A 40 -12.10 3.12 -0.69
CA THR A 40 -12.19 3.14 0.76
C THR A 40 -13.58 2.72 1.20
N VAL A 41 -14.66 3.08 0.53
CA VAL A 41 -16.00 2.57 0.88
C VAL A 41 -16.07 1.05 0.65
N TYR A 42 -15.55 0.57 -0.47
CA TYR A 42 -15.51 -0.86 -0.78
C TYR A 42 -14.58 -1.65 0.17
N VAL A 43 -13.39 -1.10 0.40
CA VAL A 43 -12.37 -1.64 1.31
C VAL A 43 -12.87 -1.55 2.73
N LEU A 44 -13.51 -0.49 3.21
CA LEU A 44 -14.00 -0.39 4.59
C LEU A 44 -15.01 -1.51 4.92
N HIS A 45 -15.79 -1.95 3.94
CA HIS A 45 -16.68 -3.10 4.09
C HIS A 45 -15.93 -4.44 4.15
N ILE A 46 -14.85 -4.58 3.38
CA ILE A 46 -14.05 -5.82 3.29
C ILE A 46 -12.93 -5.87 4.34
N CYS A 47 -12.46 -4.71 4.81
CA CYS A 47 -11.33 -4.51 5.70
C CYS A 47 -11.54 -5.11 7.09
N PRO A 48 -12.73 -5.10 7.73
CA PRO A 48 -12.89 -5.83 9.00
C PRO A 48 -12.68 -7.33 8.80
N ARG A 49 -13.17 -7.90 7.69
CA ARG A 49 -12.99 -9.33 7.37
C ARG A 49 -11.54 -9.63 7.01
N LEU A 50 -10.92 -8.79 6.19
CA LEU A 50 -9.52 -8.91 5.78
C LEU A 50 -8.59 -8.74 6.98
N ARG A 51 -8.83 -7.79 7.88
CA ARG A 51 -8.05 -7.56 9.10
C ARG A 51 -8.13 -8.75 10.05
N LEU A 52 -9.30 -9.37 10.18
CA LEU A 52 -9.45 -10.59 10.98
C LEU A 52 -8.71 -11.78 10.36
N ALA A 53 -8.85 -11.98 9.05
CA ALA A 53 -8.12 -13.03 8.33
C ALA A 53 -6.60 -12.81 8.39
N PHE A 54 -6.17 -11.56 8.21
CA PHE A 54 -4.77 -11.16 8.30
C PHE A 54 -4.24 -11.36 9.71
N SER A 55 -4.96 -10.96 10.76
CA SER A 55 -4.59 -11.22 12.15
C SER A 55 -4.43 -12.72 12.41
N ARG A 56 -5.35 -13.56 11.91
CA ARG A 56 -5.24 -15.02 12.04
C ARG A 56 -3.99 -15.59 11.38
N ILE A 57 -3.59 -15.06 10.22
CA ILE A 57 -2.39 -15.51 9.50
C ILE A 57 -1.11 -14.93 10.11
N PHE A 58 -1.13 -13.65 10.50
CA PHE A 58 0.04 -12.98 11.04
C PHE A 58 0.36 -13.38 12.47
N THR A 59 -0.63 -13.71 13.30
CA THR A 59 -0.40 -14.13 14.70
C THR A 59 0.57 -15.31 14.83
N PRO A 60 0.40 -16.45 14.10
CA PRO A 60 1.35 -17.56 14.17
C PRO A 60 2.72 -17.21 13.56
N ILE A 61 2.75 -16.38 12.51
CA ILE A 61 3.99 -15.92 11.87
C ILE A 61 4.80 -15.03 12.82
N LEU A 62 4.15 -14.08 13.50
CA LEU A 62 4.80 -13.18 14.44
C LEU A 62 5.30 -13.97 15.67
N ARG A 63 4.53 -14.98 16.11
CA ARG A 63 4.90 -15.85 17.23
C ARG A 63 6.05 -16.78 16.88
N SER A 64 6.15 -17.29 15.65
CA SER A 64 7.30 -18.10 15.22
C SER A 64 8.56 -17.26 15.07
N GLN A 65 8.44 -16.04 14.55
CA GLN A 65 9.54 -15.07 14.44
C GLN A 65 10.11 -14.67 15.81
N PHE A 66 9.25 -14.49 16.82
CA PHE A 66 9.71 -14.12 18.17
C PHE A 66 10.25 -15.32 18.98
N ARG A 67 9.97 -16.56 18.58
CA ARG A 67 10.49 -17.78 19.22
C ARG A 67 11.79 -18.29 18.58
N ALA A 68 12.11 -17.87 17.36
CA ALA A 68 13.36 -18.19 16.67
C ALA A 68 14.50 -17.20 16.96
N ARG A 69 14.31 -16.29 17.92
CA ARG A 69 15.27 -15.30 18.38
C ARG A 69 15.51 -15.47 19.88
#